data_AF-A0A953B6K4-F1
#
_entry.id   AF-A0A953B6K4-F1
#
_cell.length_a   1.000
_cell.length_b   1.000
_cell.length_c   1.000
_cell.angle_alpha   90.00
_cell.angle_beta   90.00
_cell.angle_gamma   90.00
#
_symmetry.space_group_name_H-M   'P 1'
#
loop_
_entity.id
_entity.type
_entity.pdbx_description
1 polymer ?
#
loop_
_entity_poly.entity_id
_entity_poly.type
_entity_poly.pdbx_seq_one_letter_code
_entity_poly.pdbx_strand_id
1 'polypeptide(L)'
;MKEQPPKIYLLPNLMTAGNLFCGFTATLKIVEGALLQASNPDAAADLFHTAIWFILGAFVFDFLDGRLARLGGHESPFGREFDSLADIVSFGLAPALMVYRVVLQEFPRACWIIAFVYLACGALRLARFNAVAAKRNGADNQNTFTGFPIPAAAGLIASITLFLLWLA
;
A
#
# COMPACT_ATOMS: atom_id res chain seq x y z
N MET A 1 -24.89 23.28 -14.67
CA MET A 1 -24.03 22.25 -15.30
C MET A 1 -24.38 20.94 -14.62
N LYS A 2 -25.10 20.01 -15.28
CA LYS A 2 -25.40 18.69 -14.70
C LYS A 2 -24.11 17.88 -14.75
N GLU A 3 -23.43 17.74 -13.62
CA GLU A 3 -22.27 16.85 -13.53
C GLU A 3 -22.76 15.42 -13.76
N GLN A 4 -22.36 14.84 -14.89
CA GLN A 4 -22.63 13.42 -15.16
C GLN A 4 -21.79 12.60 -14.18
N PRO A 5 -22.37 11.56 -13.55
CA PRO A 5 -21.64 10.75 -12.59
C PRO A 5 -20.42 10.10 -13.27
N PRO A 6 -19.26 10.02 -12.59
CA PRO A 6 -18.06 9.43 -13.16
C PRO A 6 -18.34 8.00 -13.60
N LYS A 7 -17.98 7.65 -14.83
CA LYS A 7 -18.13 6.27 -15.34
C LYS A 7 -17.29 5.34 -14.47
N ILE A 8 -17.94 4.37 -13.85
CA ILE A 8 -17.31 3.36 -13.00
C ILE A 8 -17.00 2.15 -13.89
N TYR A 9 -15.72 1.85 -14.10
CA TYR A 9 -15.31 0.65 -14.81
C TYR A 9 -15.12 -0.47 -13.80
N LEU A 10 -15.91 -1.54 -13.95
CA LEU A 10 -15.98 -2.62 -12.95
C LEU A 10 -14.67 -3.39 -12.85
N LEU A 11 -13.97 -3.63 -13.96
CA LEU A 11 -12.82 -4.54 -14.00
C LEU A 11 -11.57 -3.97 -13.31
N PRO A 12 -11.13 -2.73 -13.57
CA PRO A 12 -10.00 -2.14 -12.83
C PRO A 12 -10.34 -1.97 -11.34
N ASN A 13 -11.54 -1.47 -11.02
CA ASN A 13 -11.95 -1.25 -9.63
C ASN A 13 -12.03 -2.55 -8.82
N LEU A 14 -12.34 -3.69 -9.44
CA LEU A 14 -12.33 -4.98 -8.75
C LEU A 14 -10.90 -5.43 -8.40
N MET A 15 -9.93 -5.14 -9.27
CA MET A 15 -8.51 -5.42 -9.00
C MET A 15 -7.96 -4.51 -7.90
N THR A 16 -8.32 -3.23 -7.92
CA THR A 16 -8.01 -2.29 -6.83
C THR A 16 -8.65 -2.72 -5.51
N ALA A 17 -9.89 -3.24 -5.54
CA ALA A 17 -10.51 -3.82 -4.35
C ALA A 17 -9.75 -5.08 -3.85
N GLY A 18 -9.18 -5.86 -4.77
CA GLY A 18 -8.26 -6.97 -4.46
C GLY A 18 -6.98 -6.49 -3.77
N ASN A 19 -6.35 -5.43 -4.28
CA ASN A 19 -5.21 -4.75 -3.64
C ASN A 19 -5.59 -4.35 -2.20
N LEU A 20 -6.70 -3.63 -2.02
CA LEU A 20 -7.17 -3.20 -0.71
C LEU A 20 -7.44 -4.38 0.24
N PHE A 21 -8.03 -5.47 -0.26
CA PHE A 21 -8.27 -6.68 0.54
C PHE A 21 -6.96 -7.31 1.04
N CYS A 22 -5.95 -7.37 0.18
CA CYS A 22 -4.61 -7.83 0.56
C CYS A 22 -3.97 -6.92 1.62
N GLY A 23 -4.04 -5.60 1.48
CA GLY A 23 -3.54 -4.66 2.50
C GLY A 23 -4.26 -4.76 3.85
N PHE A 24 -5.57 -4.93 3.82
CA PHE A 24 -6.39 -5.11 5.02
C PHE A 24 -6.07 -6.42 5.75
N THR A 25 -6.01 -7.53 5.01
CA THR A 25 -5.68 -8.85 5.58
C THR A 25 -4.26 -8.89 6.13
N ALA A 26 -3.28 -8.28 5.44
CA ALA A 26 -1.93 -8.12 5.97
C ALA A 26 -1.93 -7.37 7.30
N THR A 27 -2.65 -6.24 7.38
CA THR A 27 -2.76 -5.44 8.60
C THR A 27 -3.37 -6.25 9.76
N LEU A 28 -4.43 -7.01 9.50
CA LEU A 28 -5.02 -7.89 10.51
C LEU A 28 -4.03 -8.93 11.02
N LYS A 29 -3.27 -9.57 10.12
CA LYS A 29 -2.28 -10.60 10.48
C LYS A 29 -1.11 -10.04 11.27
N ILE A 30 -0.68 -8.80 10.99
CA ILE A 30 0.33 -8.09 11.77
C ILE A 30 -0.16 -7.83 13.20
N VAL A 31 -1.41 -7.39 13.35
CA VAL A 31 -2.01 -7.13 14.67
C VAL A 31 -2.19 -8.43 15.46
N GLU A 32 -2.69 -9.48 14.81
CA GLU A 32 -2.87 -10.80 15.41
C GLU A 32 -1.52 -11.41 15.84
N GLY A 33 -0.51 -11.36 14.97
CA GLY A 33 0.86 -11.77 15.28
C GLY A 33 1.45 -11.00 16.45
N ALA A 34 1.24 -9.69 16.50
CA ALA A 34 1.71 -8.85 17.60
C ALA A 34 1.04 -9.16 18.95
N LEU A 35 -0.21 -9.63 18.96
CA LEU A 35 -0.90 -10.06 20.18
C LEU A 35 -0.41 -11.43 20.65
N LEU A 36 -0.14 -12.34 19.71
CA LEU A 36 0.31 -13.70 20.01
C LEU A 36 1.80 -13.79 20.32
N GLN A 37 2.59 -12.77 19.97
CA GLN A 37 4.05 -12.77 20.12
C GLN A 37 4.52 -13.02 21.56
N ALA A 38 3.78 -12.57 22.57
CA ALA A 38 4.11 -12.79 23.98
C ALA A 38 3.78 -14.22 24.46
N SER A 39 2.83 -14.90 23.82
CA SER A 39 2.33 -16.22 24.25
C SER A 39 2.93 -17.36 23.43
N ASN A 40 3.05 -17.20 22.11
CA ASN A 40 3.54 -18.21 21.17
C ASN A 40 4.33 -17.53 20.02
N PRO A 41 5.65 -17.35 20.17
CA PRO A 41 6.47 -16.63 19.18
C PRO A 41 6.51 -17.34 17.82
N ASP A 42 6.49 -18.67 17.78
CA ASP A 42 6.51 -19.44 16.51
C ASP A 42 5.24 -19.20 15.68
N ALA A 43 4.07 -19.18 16.34
CA ALA A 43 2.80 -18.89 15.67
C ALA A 43 2.71 -17.41 15.22
N ALA A 44 3.31 -16.49 15.98
CA ALA A 44 3.41 -15.10 15.59
C ALA A 44 4.28 -14.92 14.34
N ALA A 45 5.41 -15.64 14.25
CA ALA A 45 6.27 -15.62 13.08
C ALA A 45 5.51 -16.05 11.82
N ASP A 46 4.71 -17.12 11.87
CA ASP A 46 3.92 -17.59 10.72
C ASP A 46 2.89 -16.55 10.24
N LEU A 47 2.26 -15.84 11.19
CA LEU A 47 1.33 -14.75 10.89
C LEU A 47 2.05 -13.55 10.22
N PHE A 48 3.26 -13.21 10.67
CA PHE A 48 4.07 -12.17 10.03
C PHE A 48 4.49 -12.58 8.61
N HIS A 49 4.90 -13.83 8.39
CA HIS A 49 5.18 -14.35 7.05
C HIS A 49 3.95 -14.24 6.13
N THR A 50 2.79 -14.65 6.64
CA THR A 50 1.51 -14.55 5.93
C THR A 50 1.20 -13.09 5.55
N ALA A 51 1.41 -12.15 6.47
CA ALA A 51 1.21 -10.72 6.20
C ALA A 51 2.12 -10.20 5.07
N ILE A 52 3.40 -10.61 5.06
CA ILE A 52 4.34 -10.25 3.99
C ILE A 52 3.84 -10.77 2.63
N TRP A 53 3.38 -12.03 2.57
CA TRP A 53 2.82 -12.60 1.35
C TRP A 53 1.61 -11.83 0.83
N PHE A 54 0.74 -11.35 1.73
CA PHE A 54 -0.37 -10.49 1.34
C PHE A 54 0.08 -9.13 0.82
N ILE A 55 1.09 -8.49 1.42
CA ILE A 55 1.66 -7.23 0.89
C ILE A 55 2.26 -7.44 -0.50
N LEU A 56 2.97 -8.55 -0.73
CA LEU A 56 3.48 -8.91 -2.06
C LEU A 56 2.36 -9.20 -3.04
N GLY A 57 1.30 -9.88 -2.59
CA GLY A 57 0.09 -10.11 -3.38
C GLY A 57 -0.59 -8.80 -3.79
N ALA A 58 -0.68 -7.83 -2.89
CA ALA A 58 -1.20 -6.49 -3.19
C ALA A 58 -0.44 -5.82 -4.34
N PHE A 59 0.88 -5.98 -4.38
CA PHE A 59 1.74 -5.49 -5.47
C PHE A 59 1.37 -6.10 -6.84
N VAL A 60 1.00 -7.37 -6.86
CA VAL A 60 0.55 -8.04 -8.09
C VAL A 60 -0.79 -7.46 -8.53
N PHE A 61 -1.73 -7.23 -7.61
CA PHE A 61 -3.04 -6.66 -7.94
C PHE A 61 -2.94 -5.20 -8.42
N ASP A 62 -2.14 -4.37 -7.76
CA ASP A 62 -1.81 -2.99 -8.17
C ASP A 62 -1.20 -2.96 -9.58
N PHE A 63 -0.21 -3.81 -9.83
CA PHE A 63 0.39 -3.90 -11.16
C PHE A 63 -0.60 -4.33 -12.25
N LEU A 64 -1.52 -5.24 -11.91
CA LEU A 64 -2.55 -5.71 -12.83
C LEU A 64 -3.62 -4.63 -13.08
N ASP A 65 -4.08 -3.93 -12.06
CA ASP A 65 -5.10 -2.88 -12.21
C ASP A 65 -4.56 -1.70 -13.03
N GLY A 66 -3.31 -1.30 -12.81
CA GLY A 66 -2.67 -0.21 -13.52
C GLY A 66 -2.36 -0.57 -14.98
N ARG A 67 -2.17 -1.86 -15.29
CA ARG A 67 -2.09 -2.33 -16.68
C ARG A 67 -3.46 -2.42 -17.34
N LEU A 68 -4.48 -2.89 -16.62
CA LEU A 68 -5.84 -3.01 -17.15
C LEU A 68 -6.48 -1.65 -17.40
N ALA A 69 -6.25 -0.66 -16.53
CA ALA A 69 -6.72 0.71 -16.72
C ALA A 69 -6.09 1.38 -17.95
N ARG A 70 -4.79 1.14 -18.19
CA ARG A 70 -4.06 1.65 -19.36
C ARG A 70 -4.42 0.95 -20.66
N LEU A 71 -4.55 -0.39 -20.65
CA LEU A 71 -4.94 -1.17 -21.83
C LEU A 71 -6.41 -0.94 -22.22
N GLY A 72 -7.27 -0.70 -21.23
CA GLY A 72 -8.67 -0.38 -21.46
C GLY A 72 -8.95 1.04 -21.96
N GLY A 73 -7.94 1.92 -22.02
CA GLY A 73 -8.11 3.33 -22.46
C GLY A 73 -9.09 4.14 -21.60
N HIS A 74 -9.34 3.69 -20.37
CA HIS A 74 -10.49 4.09 -19.57
C HIS A 74 -10.07 4.33 -18.11
N GLU A 75 -9.21 5.32 -17.88
CA GLU A 75 -8.94 5.82 -16.53
C GLU A 75 -10.10 6.72 -16.08
N SER A 76 -10.87 6.24 -15.10
CA SER A 76 -11.90 7.04 -14.42
C SER A 76 -11.27 7.86 -13.30
N PRO A 77 -11.65 9.15 -13.12
CA PRO A 77 -11.24 9.93 -11.96
C PRO A 77 -11.54 9.23 -10.63
N PHE A 78 -12.68 8.52 -10.55
CA PHE A 78 -13.03 7.74 -9.37
C PHE A 78 -12.07 6.56 -9.15
N GLY A 79 -11.72 5.83 -10.21
CA GLY A 79 -10.81 4.68 -10.12
C GLY A 79 -9.43 5.09 -9.64
N ARG A 80 -8.92 6.24 -10.11
CA ARG A 80 -7.62 6.79 -9.67
C ARG A 80 -7.60 7.16 -8.18
N GLU A 81 -8.66 7.78 -7.67
CA GLU A 81 -8.76 8.07 -6.23
C GLU A 81 -8.90 6.79 -5.41
N PHE A 82 -9.68 5.81 -5.89
CA PHE A 82 -9.84 4.53 -5.22
C PHE A 82 -8.53 3.73 -5.14
N ASP A 83 -7.76 3.72 -6.23
CA ASP A 83 -6.42 3.14 -6.33
C ASP A 83 -5.47 3.75 -5.29
N SER A 84 -5.45 5.08 -5.22
CA SER A 84 -4.62 5.77 -4.23
C SER A 84 -5.00 5.46 -2.78
N LEU A 85 -6.29 5.27 -2.48
CA LEU A 85 -6.74 4.87 -1.15
C LEU A 85 -6.35 3.44 -0.83
N ALA A 86 -6.45 2.52 -1.80
CA ALA A 86 -6.02 1.14 -1.65
C ALA A 86 -4.49 1.05 -1.39
N ASP A 87 -3.70 1.80 -2.16
CA ASP A 87 -2.26 1.89 -2.03
C ASP A 87 -1.78 2.40 -0.66
N ILE A 88 -2.46 3.38 -0.08
CA ILE A 88 -2.14 3.87 1.27
C ILE A 88 -2.31 2.74 2.28
N VAL A 89 -3.32 1.88 2.15
CA VAL A 89 -3.55 0.77 3.08
C VAL A 89 -2.50 -0.33 2.86
N SER A 90 -2.31 -0.77 1.62
CA SER A 90 -1.46 -1.91 1.28
C SER A 90 0.04 -1.63 1.36
N PHE A 91 0.47 -0.43 0.94
CA PHE A 91 1.90 -0.07 0.84
C PHE A 91 2.31 1.01 1.84
N GLY A 92 1.37 1.75 2.41
CA GLY A 92 1.61 2.71 3.49
C GLY A 92 1.44 2.06 4.86
N LEU A 93 0.20 1.70 5.21
CA LEU A 93 -0.20 1.31 6.55
C LEU A 93 0.34 -0.06 6.95
N ALA A 94 0.14 -1.08 6.11
CA ALA A 94 0.59 -2.44 6.42
C ALA A 94 2.12 -2.51 6.64
N PRO A 95 2.98 -1.95 5.77
CA PRO A 95 4.42 -1.94 6.00
C PRO A 95 4.83 -1.08 7.21
N ALA A 96 4.17 0.06 7.46
CA ALA A 96 4.44 0.89 8.63
C ALA A 96 4.22 0.11 9.94
N LEU A 97 3.10 -0.62 10.02
CA LEU A 97 2.78 -1.46 11.16
C LEU A 97 3.73 -2.66 11.30
N MET A 98 4.12 -3.25 10.16
CA MET A 98 5.11 -4.33 10.13
C MET A 98 6.44 -3.89 10.75
N VAL A 99 6.98 -2.74 10.32
CA VAL A 99 8.23 -2.18 10.87
C VAL A 99 8.09 -1.87 12.35
N TYR A 100 6.98 -1.24 12.75
CA TYR A 100 6.71 -0.92 14.14
C TYR A 100 6.73 -2.17 15.04
N ARG A 101 6.20 -3.30 14.56
CA ARG A 101 6.11 -4.53 15.35
C ARG A 101 7.33 -5.43 15.28
N VAL A 102 7.98 -5.57 14.13
CA VAL A 102 9.11 -6.51 13.98
C VAL A 102 10.44 -5.86 14.32
N VAL A 103 10.71 -4.65 13.85
CA VAL A 103 12.05 -4.04 13.97
C VAL A 103 12.19 -3.23 15.27
N LEU A 104 11.09 -2.70 15.79
CA LEU A 104 11.11 -1.64 16.81
C LEU A 104 10.70 -2.12 18.22
N GLN A 105 10.63 -3.44 18.48
CA GLN A 105 10.26 -3.98 19.79
C GLN A 105 11.15 -3.47 20.94
N GLU A 106 12.43 -3.21 20.66
CA GLU A 106 13.39 -2.79 21.66
C GLU A 106 13.30 -1.30 22.05
N PHE A 107 12.59 -0.46 21.27
CA PHE A 107 12.50 0.99 21.51
C PHE A 107 11.07 1.55 21.41
N PRO A 108 10.16 1.29 22.38
CA PRO A 108 8.73 1.58 22.23
C PRO A 108 8.34 3.08 22.16
N ARG A 109 9.13 4.02 22.69
CA ARG A 109 8.67 5.41 22.94
C ARG A 109 8.68 6.34 21.72
N ALA A 110 9.63 6.19 20.79
CA ALA A 110 9.77 7.09 19.62
C ALA A 110 9.42 6.41 18.29
N CYS A 111 9.20 5.10 18.31
CA CYS A 111 9.18 4.26 17.13
C CYS A 111 7.87 4.31 16.34
N TRP A 112 6.75 4.58 17.01
CA TRP A 112 5.47 4.83 16.33
C TRP A 112 5.52 6.10 15.48
N ILE A 113 6.35 7.10 15.86
CA ILE A 113 6.52 8.35 15.10
C ILE A 113 7.20 8.04 13.76
N ILE A 114 8.20 7.15 13.73
CA ILE A 114 8.89 6.77 12.50
C ILE A 114 7.91 6.06 11.54
N ALA A 115 7.11 5.12 12.05
CA ALA A 115 6.08 4.45 11.26
C ALA A 115 5.02 5.44 10.74
N PHE A 116 4.59 6.39 11.57
CA PHE A 116 3.66 7.44 11.15
C PHE A 116 4.27 8.38 10.10
N VAL A 117 5.53 8.78 10.24
CA VAL A 117 6.23 9.61 9.25
C VAL A 117 6.33 8.89 7.92
N TYR A 118 6.64 7.59 7.90
CA TYR A 118 6.61 6.78 6.67
C TYR A 118 5.22 6.82 6.01
N LEU A 119 4.16 6.54 6.79
CA LEU A 119 2.79 6.57 6.30
C LEU A 119 2.39 7.96 5.78
N ALA A 120 2.72 9.03 6.51
CA ALA A 120 2.43 10.40 6.14
C ALA A 120 3.17 10.82 4.86
N CYS A 121 4.45 10.44 4.71
CA CYS A 121 5.21 10.67 3.50
C CYS A 121 4.61 9.93 2.30
N GLY A 122 4.16 8.69 2.47
CA GLY A 122 3.42 7.95 1.45
C GLY A 122 2.13 8.66 1.04
N ALA A 123 1.27 8.97 2.02
CA ALA A 123 0.00 9.64 1.79
C ALA A 123 0.15 11.00 1.09
N LEU A 124 1.09 11.85 1.55
CA LEU A 124 1.37 13.15 0.92
C LEU A 124 1.79 13.01 -0.54
N ARG A 125 2.52 11.94 -0.88
CA ARG A 125 2.97 11.72 -2.24
C ARG A 125 1.86 11.24 -3.16
N LEU A 126 0.99 10.34 -2.71
CA LEU A 126 -0.23 9.97 -3.44
C LEU A 126 -1.17 11.17 -3.60
N ALA A 127 -1.37 11.95 -2.54
CA ALA A 127 -2.17 13.17 -2.61
C ALA A 127 -1.61 14.20 -3.61
N ARG A 128 -0.27 14.36 -3.66
CA ARG A 128 0.37 15.22 -4.67
C ARG A 128 0.16 14.68 -6.09
N PHE A 129 0.27 13.37 -6.28
CA PHE A 129 0.03 12.73 -7.59
C PHE A 129 -1.41 12.97 -8.06
N ASN A 130 -2.39 12.75 -7.19
CA ASN A 130 -3.81 12.98 -7.50
C ASN A 130 -4.11 14.47 -7.76
N ALA A 131 -3.55 15.38 -6.95
CA ALA A 131 -3.73 16.82 -7.15
C ALA A 131 -3.11 17.34 -8.45
N VAL A 132 -1.94 16.82 -8.87
CA VAL A 132 -1.32 17.15 -10.16
C VAL A 132 -2.13 16.57 -11.31
N ALA A 133 -2.65 15.35 -11.17
CA ALA A 133 -3.48 14.71 -12.18
C ALA A 133 -4.82 15.45 -12.38
N ALA A 134 -5.42 16.01 -11.32
CA ALA A 134 -6.64 16.81 -11.38
C ALA A 134 -6.44 18.19 -12.04
N LYS A 135 -5.24 18.77 -11.96
CA LYS A 135 -4.91 20.06 -12.61
C LYS A 135 -4.57 19.95 -14.10
N ARG A 136 -4.32 18.74 -14.63
CA ARG A 136 -4.03 18.48 -16.05
C ARG A 136 -5.30 18.56 -16.92
N ASN A 137 -5.92 19.73 -16.98
CA ASN A 137 -6.95 20.05 -17.98
C ASN A 137 -6.28 20.74 -19.18
N GLY A 138 -5.86 19.93 -20.17
CA GLY A 138 -5.45 20.42 -21.48
C GLY A 138 -3.94 20.49 -21.72
N ALA A 139 -3.50 19.73 -22.73
CA ALA A 139 -2.30 19.94 -23.55
C ALA A 139 -1.00 20.36 -22.82
N ASP A 140 -0.37 19.45 -22.07
CA ASP A 140 1.08 19.34 -22.22
C ASP A 140 1.60 17.93 -21.92
N ASN A 141 2.38 17.44 -22.88
CA ASN A 141 2.74 16.06 -23.08
C ASN A 141 4.10 15.79 -22.43
N GLN A 142 4.15 15.61 -21.10
CA GLN A 142 5.38 15.11 -20.45
C GLN A 142 5.07 14.09 -19.35
N ASN A 143 5.42 12.85 -19.67
CA ASN A 143 5.29 11.63 -18.89
C ASN A 143 6.33 11.54 -17.75
N THR A 144 6.56 12.63 -17.02
CA THR A 144 7.64 12.67 -16.04
C THR A 144 7.09 12.30 -14.66
N PHE A 145 7.04 10.99 -14.39
CA PHE A 145 6.85 10.44 -13.05
C PHE A 145 8.02 10.92 -12.18
N THR A 146 7.79 11.96 -11.37
CA THR A 146 8.83 12.56 -10.52
C THR A 146 8.64 12.09 -9.07
N GLY A 147 9.10 10.87 -8.79
CA GLY A 147 9.22 10.33 -7.42
C GLY A 147 9.46 8.81 -7.39
N PHE A 148 10.09 8.30 -6.33
CA PHE A 148 10.51 6.89 -6.18
C PHE A 148 9.37 5.94 -5.76
N PRO A 149 8.80 5.03 -6.57
CA PRO A 149 7.48 4.39 -6.33
C PRO A 149 7.21 3.94 -4.88
N ILE A 150 6.03 4.28 -4.34
CA ILE A 150 5.62 3.85 -2.97
C ILE A 150 5.59 2.32 -2.83
N PRO A 151 5.16 1.56 -3.87
CA PRO A 151 5.29 0.11 -3.84
C PRO A 151 6.75 -0.36 -3.67
N ALA A 152 7.73 0.31 -4.30
CA ALA A 152 9.14 -0.05 -4.18
C ALA A 152 9.69 0.20 -2.76
N ALA A 153 9.20 1.23 -2.06
CA ALA A 153 9.53 1.46 -0.65
C ALA A 153 8.92 0.38 0.26
N ALA A 154 7.66 -0.02 0.01
CA ALA A 154 7.01 -1.11 0.73
C ALA A 154 7.73 -2.46 0.51
N GLY A 155 8.15 -2.74 -0.72
CA GLY A 155 8.91 -3.96 -1.05
C GLY A 155 10.27 -4.02 -0.36
N LEU A 156 10.98 -2.90 -0.24
CA LEU A 156 12.24 -2.83 0.51
C LEU A 156 12.02 -3.16 1.99
N ILE A 157 11.01 -2.55 2.61
CA ILE A 157 10.64 -2.81 4.00
C ILE A 157 10.32 -4.28 4.21
N ALA A 158 9.43 -4.84 3.37
CA ALA A 158 9.03 -6.25 3.46
C ALA A 158 10.24 -7.19 3.32
N SER A 159 11.15 -6.91 2.39
CA SER A 159 12.35 -7.73 2.16
C SER A 159 13.32 -7.68 3.34
N ILE A 160 13.54 -6.50 3.92
CA ILE A 160 14.41 -6.35 5.10
C ILE A 160 13.78 -7.06 6.31
N THR A 161 12.47 -6.92 6.51
CA THR A 161 11.76 -7.60 7.61
C THR A 161 11.83 -9.12 7.46
N LEU A 162 11.65 -9.66 6.25
CA LEU A 162 11.79 -11.09 5.98
C LEU A 162 13.20 -11.59 6.30
N PHE A 163 14.23 -10.83 5.89
CA PHE A 163 15.62 -11.18 6.17
C PHE A 163 15.93 -11.18 7.67
N LEU A 164 15.41 -10.21 8.43
CA LEU A 164 15.56 -10.17 9.89
C LEU A 164 14.84 -11.32 10.59
N LEU A 165 13.64 -11.69 10.14
CA LEU A 165 12.90 -12.85 10.64
C LEU A 165 13.62 -14.17 10.36
N TRP A 166 14.33 -14.28 9.23
CA TRP A 166 15.11 -15.48 8.90
C TRP A 166 16.38 -15.63 9.74
N LEU A 167 16.92 -14.52 10.25
CA LEU A 167 18.16 -14.48 11.03
C LEU A 167 17.92 -14.65 12.54
N ALA A 168 16.69 -14.42 13.01
CA ALA A 168 16.24 -14.59 14.39
C ALA A 168 15.81 -16.03 14.69
#